data_AF-A0A099KDH7-F1
#
_entry.id   AF-A0A099KDH7-F1
#
_cell.length_a   1.000
_cell.length_b   1.000
_cell.length_c   1.000
_cell.angle_alpha   90.00
_cell.angle_beta   90.00
_cell.angle_gamma   90.00
#
_symmetry.space_group_name_H-M   'P 1'
#
loop_
_entity.id
_entity.type
_entity.pdbx_description
1 polymer ?
#
loop_
_entity_poly.entity_id
_entity_poly.type
_entity_poly.pdbx_seq_one_letter_code
_entity_poly.pdbx_strand_id
1 'polypeptide(L)' 'MSYINNLAMASTRLLNTLLGGRANQSLSARAYVNSQHSKRWDIARNSIDKLFYKQTDHCKKAVTWDAQFNKRSD' A
#
# COMPACT_ATOMS: atom_id res chain seq x y z
N MET A 1 1.43 3.32 18.60
CA MET A 1 0.65 3.29 17.34
C MET A 1 -0.80 3.57 17.69
N SER A 2 -1.51 4.40 16.90
CA SER A 2 -2.97 4.55 17.05
C SER A 2 -3.68 3.35 16.42
N TYR A 3 -4.74 2.84 17.05
CA TYR A 3 -5.59 1.78 16.51
C TYR A 3 -6.11 2.10 15.11
N ILE A 4 -6.33 3.38 14.82
CA ILE A 4 -6.76 3.90 13.52
C ILE A 4 -5.76 3.53 12.41
N ASN A 5 -4.46 3.55 12.69
CA ASN A 5 -3.44 3.21 11.69
C ASN A 5 -3.45 1.71 11.33
N ASN A 6 -3.70 0.85 12.32
CA ASN A 6 -3.82 -0.59 12.07
C ASN A 6 -5.06 -0.90 11.23
N LEU A 7 -6.18 -0.24 11.51
CA LEU A 7 -7.42 -0.41 10.76
C LEU A 7 -7.29 0.08 9.31
N ALA A 8 -6.62 1.23 9.10
CA ALA A 8 -6.32 1.75 7.78
C ALA A 8 -5.44 0.77 6.98
N MET A 9 -4.37 0.25 7.61
CA MET A 9 -3.46 -0.69 6.96
C MET A 9 -4.12 -2.02 6.63
N ALA A 10 -4.92 -2.57 7.55
CA ALA A 10 -5.69 -3.79 7.32
C ALA A 10 -6.67 -3.63 6.16
N SER A 11 -7.35 -2.48 6.06
CA SER A 11 -8.25 -2.17 4.93
C SER A 11 -7.51 -2.16 3.60
N THR A 12 -6.33 -1.55 3.51
CA THR A 12 -5.55 -1.50 2.26
C THR A 12 -4.99 -2.87 1.86
N ARG A 13 -4.64 -3.73 2.83
CA ARG A 13 -4.23 -5.12 2.59
C ARG A 13 -5.39 -6.01 2.17
N LEU A 14 -6.57 -5.80 2.76
CA LEU A 14 -7.79 -6.48 2.37
C LEU A 14 -8.15 -6.16 0.92
N LEU A 15 -8.15 -4.87 0.54
CA LEU A 15 -8.37 -4.46 -0.85
C LEU A 15 -7.33 -5.06 -1.80
N ASN A 16 -6.05 -5.12 -1.40
CA ASN A 16 -5.03 -5.78 -2.22
C ASN A 16 -5.35 -7.26 -2.44
N THR A 17 -5.76 -7.96 -1.38
CA THR A 17 -6.10 -9.39 -1.42
C THR A 17 -7.33 -9.65 -2.29
N LEU A 18 -8.37 -8.80 -2.18
CA LEU A 18 -9.55 -8.86 -3.05
C LEU A 18 -9.21 -8.64 -4.53
N LEU A 19 -8.17 -7.85 -4.81
CA LEU A 19 -7.63 -7.63 -6.16
C LEU A 19 -6.54 -8.65 -6.55
N GLY A 20 -6.51 -9.82 -5.90
CA GLY A 20 -5.60 -10.93 -6.20
C GLY A 20 -4.14 -10.70 -5.80
N GLY A 21 -3.89 -9.76 -4.90
CA GLY A 21 -2.57 -9.50 -4.30
C GLY A 21 -2.31 -10.33 -3.05
N ARG A 22 -1.13 -10.17 -2.46
CA ARG A 22 -0.75 -10.89 -1.22
C ARG A 22 -1.30 -10.18 0.02
N ALA A 23 -1.75 -10.94 1.01
CA ALA A 23 -2.31 -10.40 2.26
C ALA A 23 -1.29 -9.64 3.13
N ASN A 24 0.00 -9.94 2.98
CA ASN A 24 1.10 -9.26 3.67
C ASN A 24 1.57 -7.97 2.95
N GLN A 25 0.89 -7.59 1.87
CA GLN A 25 1.21 -6.45 1.04
C GLN A 25 -0.02 -5.55 0.88
N SER A 26 0.16 -4.26 1.06
CA SER A 26 -0.86 -3.25 0.80
C SER A 26 -0.98 -2.95 -0.70
N LEU A 27 -2.17 -2.53 -1.12
CA LEU A 27 -2.44 -2.14 -2.51
C LEU A 27 -1.51 -1.01 -2.97
N SER A 28 -1.24 -0.03 -2.10
CA SER A 28 -0.32 1.08 -2.36
C SER A 28 1.13 0.59 -2.58
N ALA A 29 1.62 -0.34 -1.75
CA ALA A 29 2.94 -0.93 -1.94
C ALA A 29 3.03 -1.74 -3.25
N ARG A 30 1.98 -2.51 -3.58
CA ARG A 30 1.89 -3.23 -4.86
C ARG A 30 1.89 -2.28 -6.05
N ALA A 31 1.14 -1.18 -5.97
CA ALA A 31 1.10 -0.16 -7.01
C ALA A 31 2.47 0.50 -7.22
N TYR A 32 3.19 0.80 -6.13
CA TYR A 32 4.55 1.32 -6.21
C TYR A 32 5.51 0.35 -6.92
N VAL A 33 5.58 -0.90 -6.48
CA VAL A 33 6.48 -1.91 -7.06
C VAL A 33 6.17 -2.13 -8.54
N ASN A 34 4.89 -2.32 -8.89
CA ASN A 34 4.51 -2.57 -10.27
C ASN A 34 4.62 -1.33 -11.18
N SER A 35 4.53 -0.12 -10.63
CA SER A 35 4.71 1.12 -11.41
C SER A 35 6.10 1.20 -12.06
N GLN A 36 7.12 0.60 -11.44
CA GLN A 36 8.49 0.57 -11.96
C GLN A 36 8.63 -0.26 -13.26
N HIS A 37 7.68 -1.15 -13.52
CA HIS A 37 7.73 -2.09 -14.64
C HIS A 37 6.53 -1.96 -15.59
N SER A 38 5.51 -1.14 -15.26
CA SER A 38 4.29 -1.02 -16.06
C SER A 38 3.65 0.36 -15.95
N LYS A 39 3.44 0.99 -17.10
CA LYS A 39 2.75 2.30 -17.21
C LYS A 39 1.31 2.27 -16.68
N ARG A 40 0.60 1.14 -16.80
CA ARG A 40 -0.76 0.99 -16.25
C ARG A 40 -0.75 1.09 -14.72
N TRP A 41 0.28 0.53 -14.09
CA TRP A 41 0.46 0.60 -12.64
C TRP A 41 0.99 1.95 -12.18
N ASP A 42 1.72 2.67 -13.03
CA ASP A 42 2.09 4.06 -12.76
C ASP A 42 0.87 4.99 -12.69
N ILE A 43 -0.10 4.79 -13.59
CA ILE A 43 -1.40 5.48 -13.50
C ILE A 43 -2.14 5.10 -12.21
N ALA A 44 -2.19 3.81 -11.88
CA ALA A 44 -2.84 3.35 -10.65
C ALA A 44 -2.18 3.92 -9.39
N ARG A 45 -0.84 3.94 -9.34
CA ARG A 45 -0.07 4.57 -8.27
C ARG A 45 -0.40 6.06 -8.16
N ASN A 46 -0.39 6.80 -9.26
CA ASN A 46 -0.73 8.23 -9.25
C ASN A 46 -2.17 8.48 -8.79
N SER A 47 -3.13 7.63 -9.16
CA SER A 47 -4.51 7.72 -8.66
C SER A 47 -4.58 7.49 -7.15
N ILE A 48 -3.84 6.51 -6.62
CA ILE A 48 -3.77 6.23 -5.19
C ILE A 48 -3.06 7.37 -4.44
N ASP A 49 -1.91 7.84 -4.92
CA ASP A 49 -1.18 8.96 -4.31
C ASP A 49 -2.05 10.25 -4.32
N LYS A 50 -2.92 10.46 -5.32
CA LYS A 50 -3.90 11.56 -5.33
C LYS A 50 -5.02 11.38 -4.31
N LEU A 51 -5.55 10.17 -4.13
CA LEU A 51 -6.53 9.89 -3.07
C LEU A 51 -5.96 10.18 -1.69
N PHE A 52 -4.65 9.94 -1.51
CA PHE A 52 -3.91 10.21 -0.28
C PHE A 52 -3.02 11.46 -0.37
N TYR A 53 -3.39 12.48 -1.17
CA TYR A 53 -2.53 13.64 -1.49
C TYR A 53 -1.97 14.40 -0.27
N LYS A 54 -2.62 14.27 0.89
CA LYS A 54 -2.17 14.84 2.16
C LYS A 54 -0.93 14.13 2.75
N GLN A 55 -0.57 12.97 2.21
CA GLN A 55 0.61 12.17 2.57
C GLN A 55 1.58 12.10 1.39
N THR A 56 2.66 12.89 1.44
CA THR A 56 3.72 12.86 0.42
C THR A 56 4.35 11.48 0.31
N ASP A 57 4.49 10.96 -0.92
CA ASP A 57 5.06 9.63 -1.22
C ASP A 57 4.35 8.46 -0.50
N HIS A 58 3.02 8.50 -0.41
CA HIS A 58 2.22 7.49 0.27
C HIS A 58 2.54 6.06 -0.23
N CYS A 59 2.54 5.84 -1.55
CA CYS A 59 2.80 4.51 -2.11
C CYS A 59 4.23 4.00 -1.83
N LYS A 60 5.23 4.88 -1.80
CA LYS A 60 6.62 4.49 -1.45
C LYS A 60 6.76 4.16 0.03
N LYS A 61 6.14 4.96 0.90
CA LYS A 61 6.12 4.74 2.36
C LYS A 61 5.36 3.46 2.72
N ALA A 62 4.33 3.10 1.96
CA ALA A 62 3.58 1.86 2.16
C ALA A 62 4.47 0.62 2.10
N VAL A 63 5.50 0.60 1.25
CA VAL A 63 6.47 -0.50 1.17
C VAL A 63 7.20 -0.67 2.51
N THR A 64 7.68 0.42 3.10
CA THR A 64 8.37 0.38 4.40
C THR A 64 7.44 0.03 5.55
N TRP A 65 6.18 0.49 5.51
CA TRP A 65 5.20 0.17 6.54
C TRP A 65 4.78 -1.29 6.50
N ASP A 66 4.60 -1.86 5.31
CA ASP A 66 4.29 -3.27 5.18
C ASP A 66 5.41 -4.14 5.76
N ALA A 67 6.68 -3.79 5.48
CA ALA A 67 7.82 -4.48 6.07
C ALA A 67 7.84 -4.37 7.61
N GLN A 68 7.52 -3.20 8.17
CA GLN A 68 7.47 -3.01 9.63
C GLN A 68 6.32 -3.77 10.29
N PHE A 69 5.14 -3.81 9.65
CA PHE A 69 4.00 -4.51 10.19
C PHE A 69 4.18 -6.02 10.15
N ASN A 70 4.74 -6.55 9.05
CA ASN A 70 5.01 -7.99 8.94
C ASN A 70 6.01 -8.45 10.02
N LYS A 71 7.08 -7.69 10.26
CA LYS A 71 8.04 -7.95 11.35
C LYS A 71 7.46 -7.92 12.77
N ARG A 72 6.27 -7.35 12.97
CA ARG A 72 5.56 -7.34 14.27
C ARG A 72 4.51 -8.43 14.39
N SER A 73 4.18 -9.07 13.28
CA SER A 73 3.19 -10.15 13.19
C SER A 73 3.83 -11.52 13.43
N ASP A 74 5.16 -11.59 13.24
CA ASP A 74 6.03 -12.73 13.55
C ASP A 74 6.55 -12.61 14.99
#